data_AF-A0A974CCC6-F1
#
_entry.id   AF-A0A974CCC6-F1
#
_cell.length_a   1.000
_cell.length_b   1.000
_cell.length_c   1.000
_cell.angle_alpha   90.00
_cell.angle_beta   90.00
_cell.angle_gamma   90.00
#
_symmetry.space_group_name_H-M   'P 1'
#
loop_
_entity.id
_entity.type
_entity.pdbx_description
1 polymer ?
#
loop_
_entity_poly.entity_id
_entity_poly.type
_entity_poly.pdbx_seq_one_letter_code
_entity_poly.pdbx_strand_id
1 'polypeptide(L)'
;MNQLITCDTANVAYLLECPCEKQYDVRTTRKLKCHNNDPSGFRVMGISHKTNNWRDGNNVQIISHEEIQWIISLKTLQPCGFNIELDINCFI
;
A
#
# COMPACT_ATOMS: atom_id res chain seq x y z
N MET A 1 3.41 0.64 -19.28
CA MET A 1 4.81 0.50 -18.81
C MET A 1 4.76 0.00 -17.38
N ASN A 2 5.38 -1.14 -17.08
CA ASN A 2 5.52 -1.61 -15.70
C ASN A 2 6.69 -0.84 -15.07
N GLN A 3 6.39 0.16 -14.25
CA GLN A 3 7.42 0.87 -13.49
C GLN A 3 7.83 0.05 -12.27
N LEU A 4 9.14 0.00 -11.99
CA LEU A 4 9.64 -0.60 -10.75
C LEU A 4 9.26 0.27 -9.56
N ILE A 5 8.76 -0.37 -8.51
CA ILE A 5 8.51 0.25 -7.21
C ILE A 5 9.76 0.03 -6.34
N THR A 6 10.35 1.12 -5.87
CA THR A 6 11.53 1.12 -5.02
C THR A 6 11.29 1.99 -3.78
N CYS A 7 12.26 2.05 -2.89
CA CYS A 7 12.24 2.89 -1.70
C CYS A 7 12.25 4.40 -2.03
N ASP A 8 12.58 4.76 -3.27
CA ASP A 8 12.51 6.14 -3.76
C ASP A 8 11.18 6.51 -4.41
N THR A 9 10.28 5.53 -4.60
CA THR A 9 8.97 5.74 -5.20
C THR A 9 7.98 6.30 -4.18
N ALA A 10 7.23 7.34 -4.55
CA ALA A 10 6.14 7.94 -3.77
C ALA A 10 4.79 7.64 -4.43
N ASN A 11 3.68 7.92 -3.74
CA ASN A 11 2.32 7.58 -4.22
C ASN A 11 2.20 6.07 -4.52
N VAL A 12 2.53 5.26 -3.52
CA VAL A 12 2.55 3.79 -3.60
C VAL A 12 1.53 3.18 -2.63
N ALA A 13 0.76 2.21 -3.12
CA ALA A 13 0.10 1.20 -2.29
C ALA A 13 1.02 -0.04 -2.23
N TYR A 14 1.27 -0.53 -1.03
CA TYR A 14 2.25 -1.58 -0.75
C TYR A 14 1.76 -2.46 0.39
N LEU A 15 2.37 -3.64 0.49
CA LEU A 15 2.07 -4.64 1.49
C LEU A 15 3.22 -4.77 2.48
N LEU A 16 2.86 -4.90 3.75
CA LEU A 16 3.76 -5.35 4.81
C LEU A 16 3.35 -6.76 5.22
N GLU A 17 4.29 -7.69 5.14
CA GLU A 17 4.04 -9.10 5.46
C GLU A 17 4.92 -9.56 6.62
N CYS A 18 4.30 -10.11 7.67
CA CYS A 18 5.06 -10.72 8.75
C CYS A 18 5.68 -12.06 8.27
N PRO A 19 6.70 -12.57 8.97
CA PRO A 19 7.16 -13.95 8.79
C PRO A 19 6.06 -15.01 9.00
N CYS A 20 4.95 -14.63 9.65
CA CYS A 20 3.75 -15.44 9.86
C CYS A 20 2.72 -15.39 8.72
N GLU A 21 3.08 -14.84 7.55
CA GLU A 21 2.25 -14.73 6.33
C GLU A 21 1.01 -13.85 6.44
N LYS A 22 0.75 -13.23 7.60
CA LYS A 22 -0.26 -12.18 7.72
C LYS A 22 0.22 -10.89 7.10
N GLN A 23 -0.71 -10.26 6.41
CA GLN A 23 -0.45 -9.10 5.57
C GLN A 23 -1.17 -7.86 6.08
N TYR A 24 -0.57 -6.71 5.80
CA TYR A 24 -1.13 -5.39 6.06
C TYR A 24 -0.97 -4.55 4.80
N ASP A 25 -2.09 -4.18 4.18
CA ASP A 25 -2.10 -3.29 3.03
C ASP A 25 -2.09 -1.84 3.49
N VAL A 26 -1.21 -1.05 2.87
CA VAL A 26 -0.92 0.34 3.26
C VAL A 26 -0.70 1.21 2.04
N ARG A 27 -1.04 2.49 2.13
CA ARG A 27 -0.62 3.52 1.17
C ARG A 27 0.33 4.56 1.74
N THR A 28 1.07 5.21 0.85
CA THR A 28 1.86 6.40 1.17
C THR A 28 1.92 7.37 0.00
N THR A 29 1.75 8.67 0.27
CA THR A 29 2.09 9.75 -0.67
C THR A 29 3.53 10.21 -0.54
N ARG A 30 4.24 9.77 0.52
CA ARG A 30 5.67 9.96 0.70
C ARG A 30 6.43 8.80 0.08
N LYS A 31 7.75 8.92 -0.01
CA LYS A 31 8.64 7.82 -0.42
C LYS A 31 8.39 6.57 0.43
N LEU A 32 8.35 5.41 -0.23
CA LEU A 32 8.18 4.12 0.40
C LEU A 32 9.30 3.86 1.42
N LYS A 33 8.92 3.55 2.66
CA LYS A 33 9.89 3.18 3.69
C LYS A 33 10.19 1.69 3.61
N CYS A 34 11.34 1.36 3.03
CA CYS A 34 11.84 0.00 3.05
C CYS A 34 12.72 -0.21 4.30
N HIS A 35 12.25 -0.99 5.27
CA HIS A 35 13.04 -1.38 6.44
C HIS A 35 13.91 -2.60 6.11
N ASN A 36 14.87 -2.44 5.20
CA ASN A 36 15.59 -3.56 4.60
C ASN A 36 16.76 -4.12 5.42
N ASN A 37 17.05 -3.55 6.59
CA ASN A 37 18.21 -3.95 7.40
C ASN A 37 17.88 -4.93 8.54
N ASP A 38 16.60 -5.28 8.73
CA ASP A 38 16.19 -6.23 9.77
C ASP A 38 15.39 -7.40 9.15
N PRO A 39 15.98 -8.60 9.05
CA PRO A 39 15.31 -9.78 8.50
C PRO A 39 14.22 -10.35 9.43
N SER A 40 14.13 -9.89 10.69
CA SER A 40 13.00 -10.21 11.58
C SER A 40 11.80 -9.29 11.40
N GLY A 41 11.97 -8.21 10.62
CA GLY A 41 10.93 -7.23 10.31
C GLY A 41 9.95 -7.71 9.24
N PHE A 42 8.95 -6.86 8.98
CA PHE A 42 7.98 -7.09 7.91
C PHE A 42 8.64 -6.99 6.54
N ARG A 43 8.34 -7.95 5.65
CA ARG A 43 8.70 -7.86 4.23
C ARG A 43 7.84 -6.79 3.55
N VAL A 44 8.48 -5.87 2.83
CA VAL A 44 7.82 -4.80 2.07
C VAL A 44 7.67 -5.23 0.61
N MET A 45 6.45 -5.23 0.07
CA MET A 45 6.18 -5.53 -1.34
C MET A 45 5.36 -4.42 -1.99
N GLY A 46 5.89 -3.78 -3.03
CA GLY A 46 5.16 -2.75 -3.78
C GLY A 46 4.06 -3.38 -4.63
N ILE A 47 2.82 -2.85 -4.54
CA ILE A 47 1.67 -3.37 -5.29
C ILE A 47 1.32 -2.44 -6.46
N SER A 48 1.08 -1.17 -6.17
CA SER A 48 0.56 -0.20 -7.14
C SER A 48 1.27 1.13 -6.97
N HIS A 49 1.75 1.70 -8.08
CA HIS A 49 2.35 3.04 -8.12
C HIS A 49 1.48 3.94 -9.01
N LYS A 50 1.07 5.09 -8.48
CA LYS A 50 0.28 6.07 -9.22
C LYS A 50 1.16 7.21 -9.70
N THR A 51 1.43 7.21 -11.00
CA THR A 51 2.13 8.29 -11.70
C THR A 51 1.18 9.44 -12.00
N ASN A 52 1.64 10.66 -11.74
CA ASN A 52 0.94 11.86 -12.18
C ASN A 52 0.92 11.90 -13.71
N ASN A 53 -0.28 11.88 -14.30
CA ASN A 53 -0.47 12.67 -15.52
C ASN A 53 -0.63 14.12 -15.08
N TRP A 54 -0.06 15.06 -15.84
CA TRP A 54 0.13 16.49 -15.52
C TRP A 54 -1.10 17.30 -15.03
N ARG A 55 -2.27 16.68 -14.89
CA ARG A 55 -3.52 17.27 -14.40
C ARG A 55 -3.88 16.70 -13.02
N ASP A 56 -3.18 17.21 -12.01
CA ASP A 56 -3.58 17.45 -10.60
C ASP A 56 -4.77 16.66 -10.01
N GLY A 57 -4.82 15.34 -10.24
CA GLY A 57 -5.74 14.47 -9.53
C GLY A 57 -5.36 14.39 -8.05
N ASN A 58 -6.35 14.32 -7.16
CA ASN A 58 -6.11 14.15 -5.74
C ASN A 58 -5.50 12.75 -5.48
N ASN A 59 -4.17 12.65 -5.55
CA ASN A 59 -3.42 11.40 -5.39
C ASN A 59 -3.74 10.70 -4.06
N VAL A 60 -4.03 11.47 -3.01
CA VAL A 60 -4.45 10.93 -1.72
C VAL A 60 -5.73 10.12 -1.89
N GLN A 61 -6.75 10.69 -2.55
CA GLN A 61 -7.99 9.98 -2.81
C GLN A 61 -7.75 8.76 -3.71
N ILE A 62 -7.08 8.93 -4.86
CA ILE A 62 -6.84 7.82 -5.80
C ILE A 62 -6.14 6.64 -5.11
N ILE A 63 -5.13 6.93 -4.30
CA ILE A 63 -4.37 5.88 -3.62
C ILE A 63 -5.09 5.29 -2.41
N SER A 64 -5.97 6.05 -1.75
CA SER A 64 -6.91 5.50 -0.75
C SER A 64 -7.87 4.50 -1.37
N HIS A 65 -8.42 4.80 -2.55
CA HIS A 65 -9.32 3.88 -3.24
C HIS A 65 -8.59 2.57 -3.59
N GLU A 66 -7.37 2.67 -4.08
CA GLU A 66 -6.55 1.50 -4.42
C GLU A 66 -6.21 0.67 -3.19
N GLU A 67 -5.82 1.29 -2.08
CA GLU A 67 -5.57 0.60 -0.80
C GLU A 67 -6.78 -0.25 -0.41
N ILE A 68 -8.00 0.31 -0.47
CA ILE A 68 -9.22 -0.44 -0.14
C ILE A 68 -9.46 -1.60 -1.11
N GLN A 69 -9.25 -1.39 -2.42
CA GLN A 69 -9.38 -2.47 -3.42
C GLN A 69 -8.42 -3.62 -3.12
N TRP A 70 -7.19 -3.33 -2.69
CA TRP A 70 -6.22 -4.35 -2.31
C TRP A 70 -6.57 -5.04 -1.00
N ILE A 71 -7.01 -4.30 0.03
CA ILE A 71 -7.47 -4.90 1.29
C ILE A 71 -8.59 -5.92 1.04
N ILE A 72 -9.55 -5.57 0.18
CA ILE A 72 -10.67 -6.44 -0.18
C ILE A 72 -10.17 -7.64 -1.00
N SER A 73 -9.34 -7.40 -2.01
CA SER A 73 -8.87 -8.43 -2.95
C SER A 73 -7.97 -9.46 -2.26
N LEU A 74 -7.10 -9.01 -1.36
CA LEU A 74 -6.13 -9.83 -0.63
C LEU A 74 -6.67 -10.34 0.71
N LYS A 75 -7.85 -9.88 1.14
CA LYS A 75 -8.53 -10.28 2.39
C LYS A 75 -7.67 -10.04 3.62
N THR A 76 -7.02 -8.88 3.68
CA THR A 76 -6.09 -8.52 4.77
C THR A 76 -6.77 -7.92 5.99
N LEU A 77 -8.10 -7.90 6.02
CA LEU A 77 -8.86 -7.59 7.24
C LEU A 77 -8.63 -8.65 8.32
N GLN A 78 -8.69 -8.22 9.58
CA GLN A 78 -8.72 -9.13 10.71
C GLN A 78 -9.93 -10.09 10.59
N PRO A 79 -9.76 -11.37 10.95
CA PRO A 79 -8.61 -11.97 11.63
C PRO A 79 -7.49 -12.49 10.70
N CYS A 80 -7.70 -12.47 9.39
CA CYS A 80 -6.81 -13.10 8.40
C CYS A 80 -5.58 -12.25 8.07
N GLY A 81 -5.70 -10.92 8.14
CA GLY A 81 -4.57 -9.98 8.10
C GLY A 81 -4.58 -9.00 9.26
N PHE A 82 -3.90 -7.87 9.10
CA PHE A 82 -3.74 -6.85 10.14
C PHE A 82 -4.57 -5.58 9.94
N ASN A 83 -5.25 -5.41 8.79
CA ASN A 83 -6.15 -4.27 8.61
C ASN A 83 -7.35 -4.44 9.55
N ILE A 84 -7.58 -3.48 10.44
CA ILE A 84 -8.67 -3.55 11.44
C ILE A 84 -9.99 -3.11 10.81
N GLU A 85 -9.95 -2.05 10.01
CA GLU A 85 -11.13 -1.43 9.40
C GLU A 85 -10.83 -0.96 7.97
N LEU A 86 -11.89 -0.72 7.20
CA LEU A 86 -11.84 -0.09 5.88
C LEU A 86 -12.19 1.40 6.03
N ASP A 87 -11.27 2.29 5.64
CA ASP A 87 -11.55 3.73 5.60
C ASP A 87 -12.32 4.12 4.34
N ILE A 88 -13.64 3.90 4.35
CA ILE A 88 -14.51 4.23 3.20
C ILE A 88 -14.73 5.74 3.00
N ASN A 89 -14.19 6.61 3.86
CA ASN A 89 -14.33 8.06 3.69
C ASN A 89 -13.65 8.56 2.42
N CYS A 90 -12.76 7.77 1.81
CA CYS A 90 -12.14 8.16 0.55
C CYS A 90 -13.14 8.29 -0.61
N PHE A 91 -14.34 7.72 -0.51
CA PHE A 91 -15.39 7.78 -1.54
C PHE A 91 -16.36 8.96 -1.40
N ILE A 92 -16.17 9.82 -0.39
CA ILE A 92 -17.02 10.97 -0.05
C ILE A 92 -16.22 12.27 -0.22
#